data_AF-A0A7C1UAN8-F1
#
_entry.id   AF-A0A7C1UAN8-F1
#
_cell.length_a   1.000
_cell.length_b   1.000
_cell.length_c   1.000
_cell.angle_alpha   90.00
_cell.angle_beta   90.00
_cell.angle_gamma   90.00
#
_symmetry.space_group_name_H-M   'P 1'
#
loop_
_entity.id
_entity.type
_entity.pdbx_description
1 polymer ?
#
loop_
_entity_poly.entity_id
_entity_poly.type
_entity_poly.pdbx_seq_one_letter_code
_entity_poly.pdbx_strand_id
1 'polypeptide(L)'
;MQMKTTKGSSTAKPIGTPAARPAAPVPTSGPHKGEQYWVGNDCASGFARGEQRPLHIQKQAIRVGALFPYCAAEKVYRCPTGVRGEMRTYSTGYGMNGCFDATGTYVGNKGVRVGRTVLMVKRRSEITVPAPAYRLVFLDEGRISPDSYAIHYTTARWWDPPFVRHGDGTNVSFADGHSAYWKYRAKETIEAGKRPNPPYNYTPTTDEGLADLQKMQQAIWGRLGY
;
A
#
# COMPACT_ATOMS: atom_id res chain seq x y z
N MET A 1 -16.02 17.21 -29.68
CA MET A 1 -14.79 17.83 -29.15
C MET A 1 -14.41 17.06 -27.87
N GLN A 2 -13.81 15.88 -28.02
CA GLN A 2 -13.52 14.98 -26.90
C GLN A 2 -12.16 15.32 -26.31
N MET A 3 -12.15 15.78 -25.06
CA MET A 3 -10.96 16.08 -24.29
C MET A 3 -10.16 14.79 -24.05
N LYS A 4 -8.97 14.72 -24.62
CA LYS A 4 -7.92 13.79 -24.24
C LYS A 4 -7.51 14.11 -22.81
N THR A 5 -7.78 13.22 -21.87
CA THR A 5 -7.15 13.24 -20.54
C THR A 5 -5.68 12.88 -20.69
N THR A 6 -4.84 13.89 -20.80
CA THR A 6 -3.38 13.79 -20.77
C THR A 6 -2.95 13.30 -19.39
N LYS A 7 -2.23 12.18 -19.35
CA LYS A 7 -1.44 11.77 -18.17
C LYS A 7 -0.51 12.92 -17.82
N GLY A 8 -0.72 13.54 -16.66
CA GLY A 8 0.31 14.36 -16.04
C GLY A 8 1.49 13.46 -15.71
N SER A 9 2.56 13.60 -16.49
CA SER A 9 3.86 12.98 -16.25
C SER A 9 4.46 13.52 -14.95
N SER A 10 4.05 12.94 -13.81
CA SER A 10 4.90 12.85 -12.64
C SER A 10 5.79 11.63 -12.85
N THR A 11 7.11 11.81 -12.75
CA THR A 11 8.09 10.77 -13.01
C THR A 11 7.94 9.61 -12.02
N ALA A 12 7.17 8.59 -12.38
CA ALA A 12 7.44 7.23 -11.95
C ALA A 12 8.79 6.83 -12.57
N LYS A 13 9.89 7.17 -11.90
CA LYS A 13 11.25 6.83 -12.33
C LYS A 13 11.51 5.34 -12.05
N PRO A 14 12.33 4.69 -12.89
CA PRO A 14 12.16 3.30 -13.27
C PRO A 14 12.44 2.38 -12.10
N ILE A 15 11.42 1.62 -11.69
CA ILE A 15 11.63 0.32 -11.06
C ILE A 15 12.37 -0.49 -12.12
N GLY A 16 13.69 -0.59 -11.93
CA GLY A 16 14.61 -1.10 -12.94
C GLY A 16 14.24 -2.50 -13.41
N THR A 17 14.91 -2.94 -14.47
CA THR A 17 14.86 -4.34 -14.94
C THR A 17 15.02 -5.30 -13.75
N PRO A 18 14.55 -6.56 -13.83
CA PRO A 18 14.64 -7.51 -12.72
C PRO A 18 16.04 -7.60 -12.08
N ALA A 19 17.09 -7.37 -12.87
CA ALA A 19 18.50 -7.36 -12.49
C ALA A 19 19.06 -6.01 -12.01
N ALA A 20 18.25 -4.96 -11.88
CA ALA A 20 18.72 -3.66 -11.38
C ALA A 20 19.40 -3.78 -10.00
N ARG A 21 20.27 -2.83 -9.63
CA ARG A 21 20.88 -2.87 -8.30
C ARG A 21 19.80 -2.73 -7.21
N PRO A 22 19.88 -3.49 -6.10
CA PRO A 22 19.02 -3.25 -4.94
C PRO A 22 19.21 -1.83 -4.41
N ALA A 23 18.11 -1.09 -4.26
CA ALA A 23 18.14 0.28 -3.77
C ALA A 23 16.78 0.66 -3.15
N ALA A 24 16.84 1.38 -2.03
CA ALA A 24 15.72 2.14 -1.49
C ALA A 24 16.09 3.63 -1.62
N PRO A 25 15.69 4.29 -2.73
CA PRO A 25 16.10 5.65 -3.00
C PRO A 25 15.50 6.62 -1.98
N VAL A 26 16.21 7.73 -1.75
CA VAL A 26 15.69 8.90 -1.06
C VAL A 26 15.16 9.86 -2.13
N PRO A 27 13.84 10.10 -2.23
CA PRO A 27 13.27 11.00 -3.21
C PRO A 27 13.81 12.43 -3.04
N THR A 28 14.13 13.09 -4.15
CA THR A 28 14.59 14.50 -4.15
C THR A 28 13.44 15.50 -4.32
N SER A 29 12.24 15.01 -4.62
CA SER A 29 11.02 15.77 -4.82
C SER A 29 9.79 14.97 -4.36
N GLY A 30 8.62 15.62 -4.37
CA GLY A 30 7.35 14.99 -4.06
C GLY A 30 7.07 14.83 -2.56
N PRO A 31 6.03 14.05 -2.22
CA PRO A 31 5.50 13.92 -0.86
C PRO A 31 6.52 13.39 0.14
N HIS A 32 7.40 12.49 -0.30
CA HIS A 32 8.45 11.85 0.50
C HIS A 32 9.84 12.44 0.22
N LYS A 33 9.92 13.71 -0.21
CA LYS A 33 11.22 14.38 -0.40
C LYS A 33 12.08 14.26 0.87
N GLY A 34 13.27 13.67 0.73
CA GLY A 34 14.23 13.48 1.82
C GLY A 34 13.95 12.27 2.71
N GLU A 35 12.95 11.45 2.39
CA GLU A 35 12.56 10.28 3.18
C GLU A 35 12.89 9.00 2.41
N GLN A 36 13.80 8.20 2.94
CA GLN A 36 14.05 6.87 2.38
C GLN A 36 12.76 6.03 2.44
N TYR A 37 12.46 5.29 1.36
CA TYR A 37 11.32 4.37 1.35
C TYR A 37 11.51 3.18 2.31
N TRP A 38 10.39 2.68 2.82
CA TRP A 38 10.34 1.64 3.85
C TRP A 38 11.00 0.34 3.41
N VAL A 39 10.88 0.00 2.12
CA VAL A 39 11.58 -1.08 1.42
C VAL A 39 12.19 -0.55 0.12
N GLY A 40 13.22 -1.25 -0.37
CA GLY A 40 13.79 -0.97 -1.68
C GLY A 40 12.98 -1.55 -2.82
N ASN A 41 13.57 -1.54 -4.02
CA ASN A 41 12.99 -2.05 -5.27
C ASN A 41 12.84 -3.60 -5.32
N ASP A 42 12.35 -4.26 -4.27
CA ASP A 42 12.30 -5.73 -4.18
C ASP A 42 11.32 -6.39 -5.18
N CYS A 43 10.30 -5.66 -5.62
CA CYS A 43 9.32 -6.12 -6.61
C CYS A 43 9.79 -5.84 -8.06
N ALA A 44 9.53 -6.76 -8.99
CA ALA A 44 9.89 -6.60 -10.40
C ALA A 44 8.88 -5.69 -11.14
N SER A 45 9.33 -4.98 -12.17
CA SER A 45 8.43 -4.12 -12.96
C SER A 45 7.34 -4.89 -13.71
N GLY A 46 7.57 -6.15 -14.10
CA GLY A 46 6.55 -7.03 -14.67
C GLY A 46 5.77 -7.86 -13.65
N PHE A 47 5.68 -7.47 -12.37
CA PHE A 47 4.92 -8.18 -11.34
C PHE A 47 3.48 -8.55 -11.76
N ALA A 48 2.82 -7.69 -12.55
CA ALA A 48 1.49 -7.91 -13.11
C ALA A 48 1.41 -9.14 -14.04
N ARG A 49 2.55 -9.64 -14.54
CA ARG A 49 2.69 -10.87 -15.33
C ARG A 49 3.30 -12.03 -14.52
N GLY A 50 3.53 -11.83 -13.22
CA GLY A 50 4.14 -12.81 -12.32
C GLY A 50 5.67 -12.80 -12.33
N GLU A 51 6.28 -11.78 -12.95
CA GLU A 51 7.74 -11.62 -12.94
C GLU A 51 8.22 -11.35 -11.51
N GLN A 52 9.32 -12.02 -11.12
CA GLN A 52 9.95 -11.83 -9.83
C GLN A 52 11.44 -11.51 -10.02
N ARG A 53 12.00 -10.74 -9.09
CA ARG A 53 13.45 -10.51 -9.05
C ARG A 53 14.14 -11.74 -8.44
N PRO A 54 15.43 -11.99 -8.72
CA PRO A 54 16.18 -13.04 -8.03
C PRO A 54 16.09 -12.89 -6.51
N LEU A 55 15.94 -14.02 -5.77
CA LEU A 55 15.73 -14.01 -4.32
C LEU A 55 16.75 -13.16 -3.54
N HIS A 56 18.03 -13.26 -3.91
CA HIS A 56 19.10 -12.50 -3.24
C HIS A 56 18.94 -10.98 -3.46
N ILE A 57 18.45 -10.56 -4.62
CA ILE A 57 18.18 -9.16 -4.94
C ILE A 57 16.98 -8.64 -4.16
N GLN A 58 15.88 -9.42 -4.05
CA GLN A 58 14.74 -9.04 -3.24
C GLN A 58 15.14 -8.83 -1.78
N LYS A 59 15.91 -9.76 -1.22
CA LYS A 59 16.44 -9.69 0.15
C LYS A 59 17.32 -8.46 0.36
N GLN A 60 18.25 -8.20 -0.56
CA GLN A 60 19.09 -7.01 -0.48
C GLN A 60 18.27 -5.72 -0.58
N ALA A 61 17.24 -5.68 -1.42
CA ALA A 61 16.34 -4.54 -1.56
C ALA A 61 15.53 -4.29 -0.27
N ILE A 62 15.07 -5.34 0.41
CA ILE A 62 14.45 -5.24 1.73
C ILE A 62 15.45 -4.68 2.75
N ARG A 63 16.68 -5.22 2.78
CA ARG A 63 17.73 -4.84 3.75
C ARG A 63 18.16 -3.38 3.68
N VAL A 64 18.09 -2.76 2.50
CA VAL A 64 18.45 -1.34 2.31
C VAL A 64 17.30 -0.39 2.60
N GLY A 65 16.09 -0.89 2.88
CA GLY A 65 14.92 -0.06 3.20
C GLY A 65 14.96 0.55 4.60
N ALA A 66 14.25 1.67 4.78
CA ALA A 66 14.24 2.43 6.03
C ALA A 66 13.67 1.65 7.23
N LEU A 67 12.83 0.63 6.99
CA LEU A 67 12.26 -0.21 8.05
C LEU A 67 13.27 -1.24 8.60
N PHE A 68 14.22 -1.70 7.77
CA PHE A 68 15.06 -2.85 8.10
C PHE A 68 15.91 -2.69 9.38
N PRO A 69 16.48 -1.52 9.71
CA PRO A 69 17.20 -1.33 10.98
C PRO A 69 16.36 -1.60 12.23
N TYR A 70 15.04 -1.49 12.15
CA TYR A 70 14.11 -1.74 13.25
C TYR A 70 13.55 -3.16 13.25
N CYS A 71 13.47 -3.79 12.07
CA CYS A 71 12.90 -5.13 11.86
C CYS A 71 13.87 -6.00 11.04
N ALA A 72 15.07 -6.26 11.56
CA ALA A 72 16.18 -6.90 10.86
C ALA A 72 16.02 -8.42 10.64
N ALA A 73 14.81 -8.89 10.34
CA ALA A 73 14.50 -10.29 10.08
C ALA A 73 13.69 -10.41 8.78
N GLU A 74 14.32 -10.87 7.68
CA GLU A 74 13.68 -10.96 6.35
C GLU A 74 12.35 -11.70 6.36
N LYS A 75 12.20 -12.69 7.23
CA LYS A 75 10.98 -13.49 7.33
C LYS A 75 9.75 -12.69 7.77
N VAL A 76 9.93 -11.55 8.45
CA VAL A 76 8.80 -10.73 8.94
C VAL A 76 8.14 -9.89 7.83
N TYR A 77 8.75 -9.81 6.65
CA TYR A 77 8.22 -9.05 5.50
C TYR A 77 7.22 -9.84 4.66
N ARG A 78 7.08 -11.15 4.92
CA ARG A 78 6.26 -12.04 4.10
C ARG A 78 5.41 -12.99 4.92
N CYS A 79 4.27 -13.32 4.35
CA CYS A 79 3.43 -14.40 4.84
C CYS A 79 4.05 -15.77 4.50
N PRO A 80 4.02 -16.75 5.41
CA PRO A 80 4.44 -18.12 5.13
C PRO A 80 3.69 -18.79 3.96
N THR A 81 2.46 -18.34 3.69
CA THR A 81 1.60 -18.84 2.59
C THR A 81 1.59 -17.90 1.37
N GLY A 82 2.56 -16.98 1.28
CA GLY A 82 2.74 -16.09 0.14
C GLY A 82 3.07 -16.83 -1.16
N VAL A 83 3.02 -16.11 -2.29
CA VAL A 83 3.43 -16.66 -3.58
C VAL A 83 4.87 -17.14 -3.49
N ARG A 84 5.12 -18.37 -3.97
CA ARG A 84 6.47 -18.96 -3.95
C ARG A 84 7.44 -18.03 -4.66
N GLY A 85 8.56 -17.72 -3.99
CA GLY A 85 9.61 -16.86 -4.52
C GLY A 85 9.48 -15.38 -4.13
N GLU A 86 8.34 -14.94 -3.59
CA GLU A 86 8.21 -13.60 -3.01
C GLU A 86 8.89 -13.54 -1.63
N MET A 87 9.75 -12.53 -1.45
CA MET A 87 10.40 -12.23 -0.18
C MET A 87 9.66 -11.16 0.63
N ARG A 88 8.64 -10.54 0.03
CA ARG A 88 7.72 -9.59 0.67
C ARG A 88 6.30 -9.86 0.17
N THR A 89 5.34 -9.88 1.09
CA THR A 89 3.90 -9.91 0.76
C THR A 89 3.10 -8.88 1.53
N TYR A 90 3.70 -8.33 2.59
CA TYR A 90 3.13 -7.20 3.31
C TYR A 90 3.53 -5.91 2.62
N SER A 91 2.65 -4.93 2.69
CA SER A 91 2.89 -3.57 2.21
C SER A 91 2.46 -2.56 3.24
N THR A 92 3.16 -1.43 3.25
CA THR A 92 2.69 -0.25 3.95
C THR A 92 1.41 0.27 3.29
N GLY A 93 0.45 0.78 4.07
CA GLY A 93 -0.73 1.46 3.54
C GLY A 93 -0.38 2.83 2.94
N TYR A 94 -1.21 3.29 2.01
CA TYR A 94 -0.89 4.48 1.19
C TYR A 94 -0.51 5.71 2.02
N GLY A 95 -1.22 6.00 3.11
CA GLY A 95 -0.99 7.16 3.99
C GLY A 95 0.25 7.12 4.89
N MET A 96 1.18 6.17 4.68
CA MET A 96 2.40 5.96 5.48
C MET A 96 3.66 6.23 4.65
N ASN A 97 4.73 5.45 4.80
CA ASN A 97 6.01 5.64 4.09
C ASN A 97 6.10 4.73 2.85
N GLY A 98 5.31 5.02 1.82
CA GLY A 98 5.30 4.31 0.53
C GLY A 98 5.61 5.23 -0.66
N CYS A 99 5.50 4.71 -1.89
CA CYS A 99 5.32 5.62 -3.03
C CYS A 99 3.95 6.28 -2.87
N PHE A 100 3.82 7.56 -3.19
CA PHE A 100 2.65 8.34 -2.81
C PHE A 100 2.26 9.33 -3.90
N ASP A 101 1.05 9.18 -4.45
CA ASP A 101 0.46 10.16 -5.38
C ASP A 101 -1.02 10.47 -5.11
N ALA A 102 -1.54 10.12 -3.93
CA ALA A 102 -2.96 10.26 -3.61
C ALA A 102 -3.43 11.74 -3.65
N THR A 103 -4.24 12.06 -4.65
CA THR A 103 -4.80 13.41 -4.85
C THR A 103 -5.52 13.94 -3.60
N GLY A 104 -5.22 15.19 -3.24
CA GLY A 104 -5.88 15.89 -2.12
C GLY A 104 -5.40 15.48 -0.73
N THR A 105 -4.40 14.60 -0.61
CA THR A 105 -3.93 14.07 0.68
C THR A 105 -2.61 14.69 1.16
N TYR A 106 -1.95 15.52 0.33
CA TYR A 106 -0.69 16.18 0.65
C TYR A 106 -0.56 17.56 -0.01
N VAL A 107 0.32 18.39 0.54
CA VAL A 107 0.81 19.64 -0.06
C VAL A 107 2.33 19.69 0.08
N GLY A 108 3.05 19.67 -1.04
CA GLY A 108 4.51 19.57 -1.03
C GLY A 108 4.97 18.25 -0.38
N ASN A 109 5.71 18.34 0.73
CA ASN A 109 6.19 17.20 1.51
C ASN A 109 5.41 16.96 2.82
N LYS A 110 4.21 17.54 2.96
CA LYS A 110 3.39 17.45 4.18
C LYS A 110 2.04 16.83 3.87
N GLY A 111 1.54 15.99 4.76
CA GLY A 111 0.18 15.48 4.69
C GLY A 111 -0.84 16.57 4.96
N VAL A 112 -1.93 16.56 4.19
CA VAL A 112 -3.11 17.40 4.47
C VAL A 112 -3.70 16.98 5.80
N ARG A 113 -4.11 17.97 6.58
CA ARG A 113 -4.81 17.78 7.86
C ARG A 113 -6.27 18.17 7.69
N VAL A 114 -7.18 17.24 7.99
CA VAL A 114 -8.63 17.50 7.98
C VAL A 114 -9.16 17.32 9.40
N GLY A 115 -9.46 18.44 10.06
CA GLY A 115 -9.69 18.45 11.50
C GLY A 115 -8.41 18.05 12.26
N ARG A 116 -8.48 16.98 13.07
CA ARG A 116 -7.34 16.44 13.83
C ARG A 116 -6.63 15.27 13.13
N THR A 117 -7.10 14.85 11.97
CA THR A 117 -6.55 13.70 11.23
C THR A 117 -5.56 14.17 10.19
N VAL A 118 -4.35 13.59 10.19
CA VAL A 118 -3.35 13.78 9.13
C VAL A 118 -3.48 12.62 8.14
N LEU A 119 -3.60 12.95 6.84
CA LEU A 119 -3.85 11.96 5.79
C LEU A 119 -2.58 11.21 5.39
N MET A 120 -1.50 11.93 5.09
CA MET A 120 -0.14 11.35 4.93
C MET A 120 0.66 11.58 6.20
N VAL A 121 0.87 10.51 6.96
CA VAL A 121 1.56 10.55 8.26
C VAL A 121 3.07 10.45 8.04
N LYS A 122 3.82 11.30 8.74
CA LYS A 122 5.28 11.30 8.76
C LYS A 122 5.84 10.91 10.12
N ARG A 123 5.11 11.23 11.20
CA ARG A 123 5.53 11.00 12.58
C ARG A 123 4.43 10.31 13.37
N ARG A 124 4.82 9.45 14.29
CA ARG A 124 3.88 8.80 15.23
C ARG A 124 3.04 9.81 16.01
N SER A 125 3.59 10.98 16.35
CA SER A 125 2.87 12.06 17.04
C SER A 125 1.76 12.72 16.21
N GLU A 126 1.67 12.44 14.91
CA GLU A 126 0.57 12.91 14.05
C GLU A 126 -0.63 11.96 14.07
N ILE A 127 -0.47 10.76 14.63
CA ILE A 127 -1.52 9.74 14.75
C ILE A 127 -2.29 9.98 16.06
N THR A 128 -3.05 11.07 16.09
CA THR A 128 -3.87 11.45 17.24
C THR A 128 -5.33 11.08 17.05
N VAL A 129 -5.85 11.26 15.83
CA VAL A 129 -7.24 10.96 15.49
C VAL A 129 -7.30 10.28 14.11
N PRO A 130 -7.85 9.07 14.01
CA PRO A 130 -8.34 8.25 15.11
C PRO A 130 -7.17 7.78 16.00
N ALA A 131 -7.48 7.12 17.13
CA ALA A 131 -6.44 6.57 18.00
C ALA A 131 -5.52 5.61 17.21
N PRO A 132 -4.25 5.42 17.61
CA PRO A 132 -3.31 4.57 16.90
C PRO A 132 -3.81 3.14 16.58
N ALA A 133 -4.67 2.58 17.44
CA ALA A 133 -5.35 1.29 17.24
C ALA A 133 -6.28 1.24 15.99
N TYR A 134 -6.64 2.38 15.41
CA TYR A 134 -7.48 2.43 14.21
C TYR A 134 -6.73 2.90 12.97
N ARG A 135 -5.43 3.21 13.10
CA ARG A 135 -4.61 3.67 11.98
C ARG A 135 -3.76 2.51 11.45
N LEU A 136 -4.11 2.02 10.27
CA LEU A 136 -3.41 0.93 9.60
C LEU A 136 -2.00 1.36 9.17
N VAL A 137 -1.02 0.49 9.42
CA VAL A 137 0.36 0.68 8.97
C VAL A 137 0.71 -0.32 7.87
N PHE A 138 0.56 -1.62 8.12
CA PHE A 138 0.80 -2.67 7.13
C PHE A 138 -0.42 -3.55 6.89
N LEU A 139 -0.53 -4.08 5.69
CA LEU A 139 -1.46 -5.15 5.36
C LEU A 139 -0.84 -6.16 4.40
N ASP A 140 -1.52 -7.29 4.23
CA ASP A 140 -1.12 -8.30 3.27
C ASP A 140 -1.79 -8.10 1.91
N GLU A 141 -0.96 -7.90 0.88
CA GLU A 141 -1.42 -7.78 -0.51
C GLU A 141 -1.62 -9.14 -1.18
N GLY A 142 -1.07 -10.20 -0.64
CA GLY A 142 -1.14 -11.55 -1.20
C GLY A 142 -0.49 -11.79 -2.57
N ARG A 143 -0.54 -10.83 -3.50
CA ARG A 143 0.28 -10.73 -4.70
C ARG A 143 0.89 -9.33 -4.70
N ILE A 144 2.20 -9.28 -4.51
CA ILE A 144 2.85 -8.01 -4.18
C ILE A 144 2.86 -7.05 -5.37
N SER A 145 2.45 -5.81 -5.13
CA SER A 145 2.69 -4.70 -6.04
C SER A 145 3.98 -3.94 -5.65
N PRO A 146 4.59 -3.18 -6.58
CA PRO A 146 5.62 -2.23 -6.22
C PRO A 146 5.06 -1.21 -5.22
N ASP A 147 5.93 -0.74 -4.34
CA ASP A 147 5.66 0.40 -3.45
C ASP A 147 4.82 0.12 -2.19
N SER A 148 3.51 0.37 -2.26
CA SER A 148 2.58 0.41 -1.12
C SER A 148 1.15 0.13 -1.55
N TYR A 149 0.32 -0.35 -0.63
CA TYR A 149 -1.08 -0.62 -0.91
C TYR A 149 -1.90 0.67 -0.99
N ALA A 150 -2.39 0.96 -2.19
CA ALA A 150 -3.16 2.14 -2.52
C ALA A 150 -4.67 1.95 -2.32
N ILE A 151 -5.32 2.98 -1.80
CA ILE A 151 -6.78 3.11 -1.79
C ILE A 151 -7.17 4.56 -2.05
N HIS A 152 -8.22 4.80 -2.83
CA HIS A 152 -8.67 6.18 -3.09
C HIS A 152 -9.11 6.85 -1.78
N TYR A 153 -8.88 8.15 -1.66
CA TYR A 153 -9.36 8.95 -0.53
C TYR A 153 -10.64 9.73 -0.88
N THR A 154 -10.66 10.35 -2.05
CA THR A 154 -11.71 11.30 -2.47
C THR A 154 -12.91 10.64 -3.16
N THR A 155 -12.88 9.33 -3.37
CA THR A 155 -13.97 8.59 -4.04
C THR A 155 -14.21 7.24 -3.37
N ALA A 156 -15.45 6.75 -3.44
CA ALA A 156 -15.85 5.43 -2.99
C ALA A 156 -15.37 4.32 -3.94
N ARG A 157 -14.04 4.16 -4.06
CA ARG A 157 -13.43 3.24 -5.02
C ARG A 157 -12.17 2.58 -4.44
N TRP A 158 -11.99 1.29 -4.69
CA TRP A 158 -10.71 0.61 -4.48
C TRP A 158 -9.68 1.16 -5.46
N TRP A 159 -8.42 1.35 -5.07
CA TRP A 159 -7.35 1.55 -6.06
C TRP A 159 -6.72 0.20 -6.33
N ASP A 160 -6.05 -0.34 -5.31
CA ASP A 160 -5.63 -1.72 -5.30
C ASP A 160 -6.81 -2.62 -4.95
N PRO A 161 -6.84 -3.84 -5.50
CA PRO A 161 -7.94 -4.76 -5.28
C PRO A 161 -8.07 -5.19 -3.80
N PRO A 162 -9.25 -5.62 -3.36
CA PRO A 162 -9.42 -6.24 -2.06
C PRO A 162 -8.78 -7.63 -2.06
N PHE A 163 -7.63 -7.79 -1.42
CA PHE A 163 -6.94 -9.08 -1.39
C PHE A 163 -7.54 -10.03 -0.34
N VAL A 164 -7.86 -11.24 -0.77
CA VAL A 164 -8.71 -12.21 -0.04
C VAL A 164 -7.98 -13.49 0.37
N ARG A 165 -6.65 -13.51 0.26
CA ARG A 165 -5.85 -14.73 0.44
C ARG A 165 -6.04 -15.40 1.79
N HIS A 166 -6.38 -14.64 2.84
CA HIS A 166 -6.58 -15.15 4.19
C HIS A 166 -8.02 -15.57 4.42
N GLY A 167 -8.50 -16.53 3.62
CA GLY A 167 -9.86 -17.07 3.75
C GLY A 167 -10.93 -16.00 3.56
N ASP A 168 -10.99 -15.36 2.40
CA ASP A 168 -11.89 -14.25 2.07
C ASP A 168 -11.65 -12.97 2.89
N GLY A 169 -10.40 -12.75 3.29
CA GLY A 169 -10.01 -11.58 4.07
C GLY A 169 -8.53 -11.27 3.94
N THR A 170 -8.10 -10.27 4.70
CA THR A 170 -6.70 -9.85 4.79
C THR A 170 -6.26 -9.68 6.25
N ASN A 171 -4.95 -9.74 6.47
CA ASN A 171 -4.35 -9.41 7.75
C ASN A 171 -3.84 -7.98 7.70
N VAL A 172 -4.12 -7.23 8.76
CA VAL A 172 -3.74 -5.82 8.91
C VAL A 172 -3.01 -5.62 10.23
N SER A 173 -2.21 -4.56 10.32
CA SER A 173 -1.55 -4.11 11.55
C SER A 173 -1.70 -2.61 11.73
N PHE A 174 -1.68 -2.16 12.98
CA PHE A 174 -2.01 -0.79 13.36
C PHE A 174 -0.86 -0.09 14.07
N ALA A 175 -0.99 1.23 14.20
CA ALA A 175 0.06 2.10 14.72
C ALA A 175 0.33 1.94 16.23
N ASP A 176 -0.53 1.24 16.97
CA ASP A 176 -0.27 0.82 18.36
C ASP A 176 0.49 -0.52 18.46
N GLY A 177 0.72 -1.21 17.33
CA GLY A 177 1.48 -2.44 17.24
C GLY A 177 0.65 -3.73 17.22
N HIS A 178 -0.69 -3.66 17.35
CA HIS A 178 -1.50 -4.86 17.22
C HIS A 178 -1.76 -5.23 15.75
N SER A 179 -2.16 -6.49 15.55
CA SER A 179 -2.59 -7.02 14.26
C SER A 179 -4.00 -7.60 14.37
N ALA A 180 -4.75 -7.55 13.28
CA ALA A 180 -6.09 -8.12 13.20
C ALA A 180 -6.31 -8.83 11.88
N TYR A 181 -7.14 -9.87 11.91
CA TYR A 181 -7.69 -10.48 10.72
C TYR A 181 -9.01 -9.80 10.34
N TRP A 182 -9.12 -9.34 9.10
CA TRP A 182 -10.32 -8.71 8.56
C TRP A 182 -10.95 -9.58 7.48
N LYS A 183 -12.07 -10.23 7.84
CA LYS A 183 -12.96 -10.92 6.92
C LYS A 183 -13.81 -9.91 6.16
N TYR A 184 -13.82 -9.99 4.83
CA TYR A 184 -14.77 -9.22 4.02
C TYR A 184 -16.16 -9.85 4.10
N ARG A 185 -17.19 -9.01 4.08
CA ARG A 185 -18.59 -9.46 4.17
C ARG A 185 -19.21 -9.57 2.80
N ALA A 186 -18.92 -8.64 1.91
CA ALA A 186 -19.60 -8.54 0.65
C ALA A 186 -19.15 -9.62 -0.32
N LYS A 187 -20.11 -10.35 -0.89
CA LYS A 187 -19.85 -11.32 -1.95
C LYS A 187 -19.07 -10.69 -3.11
N GLU A 188 -19.43 -9.47 -3.53
CA GLU A 188 -18.75 -8.80 -4.63
C GLU A 188 -17.27 -8.47 -4.35
N THR A 189 -16.94 -8.04 -3.11
CA THR A 189 -15.56 -7.79 -2.67
C THR A 189 -14.76 -9.09 -2.72
N ILE A 190 -15.35 -10.18 -2.22
CA ILE A 190 -14.70 -11.51 -2.19
C ILE A 190 -14.45 -12.01 -3.62
N GLU A 191 -15.46 -11.96 -4.48
CA GLU A 191 -15.34 -12.41 -5.88
C GLU A 191 -14.38 -11.55 -6.69
N ALA A 192 -14.31 -10.23 -6.43
CA ALA A 192 -13.32 -9.35 -7.03
C ALA A 192 -11.89 -9.76 -6.63
N GLY A 193 -11.66 -10.03 -5.34
CA GLY A 193 -10.36 -10.45 -4.81
C GLY A 193 -9.91 -11.82 -5.27
N LYS A 194 -10.83 -12.76 -5.53
CA LYS A 194 -10.53 -14.15 -5.94
C LYS A 194 -10.10 -14.28 -7.39
N ARG A 195 -10.28 -13.25 -8.23
CA ARG A 195 -9.92 -13.33 -9.64
C ARG A 195 -8.41 -13.58 -9.79
N PRO A 196 -7.96 -14.35 -10.81
CA PRO A 196 -6.53 -14.53 -11.07
C PRO A 196 -5.76 -13.21 -11.25
N ASN A 197 -6.45 -12.21 -11.83
CA ASN A 197 -5.99 -10.83 -11.91
C ASN A 197 -7.07 -9.94 -11.27
N PRO A 198 -6.99 -9.68 -9.95
CA PRO A 198 -7.96 -8.85 -9.27
C PRO A 198 -8.01 -7.43 -9.86
N PRO A 199 -9.21 -6.84 -9.98
CA PRO A 199 -9.39 -5.59 -10.70
C PRO A 199 -8.89 -4.40 -9.88
N TYR A 200 -7.94 -3.67 -10.43
CA TYR A 200 -7.61 -2.32 -9.95
C TYR A 200 -8.77 -1.38 -10.23
N ASN A 201 -8.90 -0.34 -9.42
CA ASN A 201 -9.90 0.70 -9.63
C ASN A 201 -11.34 0.13 -9.64
N TYR A 202 -11.61 -0.82 -8.74
CA TYR A 202 -12.92 -1.45 -8.58
C TYR A 202 -13.86 -0.57 -7.72
N THR A 203 -15.09 -0.35 -8.20
CA THR A 203 -16.14 0.36 -7.47
C THR A 203 -17.18 -0.64 -6.98
N PRO A 204 -17.37 -0.82 -5.67
CA PRO A 204 -18.45 -1.65 -5.14
C PRO A 204 -19.83 -1.11 -5.52
N THR A 205 -20.81 -1.99 -5.72
CA THR A 205 -22.19 -1.59 -6.05
C THR A 205 -23.21 -2.01 -4.99
N THR A 206 -22.78 -2.72 -3.94
CA THR A 206 -23.61 -3.15 -2.81
C THR A 206 -23.23 -2.40 -1.54
N ASP A 207 -24.17 -2.29 -0.59
CA ASP A 207 -23.93 -1.64 0.70
C ASP A 207 -22.83 -2.35 1.50
N GLU A 208 -22.80 -3.68 1.48
CA GLU A 208 -21.75 -4.46 2.13
C GLU A 208 -20.38 -4.21 1.48
N GLY A 209 -20.33 -4.13 0.15
CA GLY A 209 -19.08 -3.89 -0.57
C GLY A 209 -18.56 -2.48 -0.34
N LEU A 210 -19.46 -1.50 -0.24
CA LEU A 210 -19.14 -0.15 0.18
C LEU A 210 -18.63 -0.12 1.63
N ALA A 211 -19.23 -0.89 2.53
CA ALA A 211 -18.78 -0.98 3.93
C ALA A 211 -17.38 -1.61 4.06
N ASP A 212 -17.10 -2.68 3.31
CA ASP A 212 -15.75 -3.29 3.24
C ASP A 212 -14.70 -2.29 2.75
N LEU A 213 -15.04 -1.53 1.70
CA LEU A 213 -14.19 -0.46 1.16
C LEU A 213 -13.96 0.66 2.17
N GLN A 214 -15.04 1.21 2.74
CA GLN A 214 -14.98 2.34 3.66
C GLN A 214 -14.19 1.99 4.91
N LYS A 215 -14.32 0.75 5.41
CA LYS A 215 -13.51 0.26 6.52
C LYS A 215 -12.01 0.35 6.21
N MET A 216 -11.59 -0.07 5.01
CA MET A 216 -10.19 0.03 4.58
C MET A 216 -9.75 1.49 4.38
N GLN A 217 -10.60 2.33 3.78
CA GLN A 217 -10.32 3.76 3.58
C GLN A 217 -10.13 4.48 4.92
N GLN A 218 -11.02 4.25 5.88
CA GLN A 218 -10.91 4.80 7.23
C GLN A 218 -9.66 4.32 7.95
N ALA A 219 -9.28 3.05 7.80
CA ALA A 219 -8.06 2.51 8.42
C ALA A 219 -6.79 3.18 7.88
N ILE A 220 -6.70 3.32 6.55
CA ILE A 220 -5.51 3.85 5.87
C ILE A 220 -5.41 5.36 6.03
N TRP A 221 -6.53 6.08 5.88
CA TRP A 221 -6.56 7.55 5.89
C TRP A 221 -6.96 8.16 7.22
N GLY A 222 -7.40 7.34 8.18
CA GLY A 222 -7.97 7.78 9.46
C GLY A 222 -9.42 8.28 9.36
N ARG A 223 -9.95 8.50 8.16
CA ARG A 223 -11.30 9.03 7.90
C ARG A 223 -11.69 8.84 6.43
N LEU A 224 -12.98 8.99 6.14
CA LEU A 224 -13.47 9.12 4.76
C LEU A 224 -13.22 10.54 4.22
N GLY A 225 -13.06 10.63 2.89
CA GLY A 225 -12.77 11.86 2.17
C GLY A 225 -13.91 12.39 1.29
N TYR A 226 -15.09 11.79 1.38
CA TYR A 226 -16.32 12.14 0.67
C TYR A 226 -17.53 12.02 1.59
#